data_AF-A0A1Y1WVS8-F1
#
_entry.id   AF-A0A1Y1WVS8-F1
#
_cell.length_a   1.000
_cell.length_b   1.000
_cell.length_c   1.000
_cell.angle_alpha   90.00
_cell.angle_beta   90.00
_cell.angle_gamma   90.00
#
_symmetry.space_group_name_H-M   'P 1'
#
loop_
_entity.id
_entity.type
_entity.pdbx_description
1 polymer ?
#
loop_
_entity_poly.entity_id
_entity_poly.type
_entity_poly.pdbx_seq_one_letter_code
_entity_poly.pdbx_strand_id
1 'polypeptide(L)'
;MPEDYVICLITCYSEKEVEIRKTFNSLTVATYNDDRKLLFIVVDGVITGSGNMQTTSDIILSMLEIERWSSRPMSYCYESVGEIDKQTNMACVYAGYYRYNCRSVPVILVVKCGKESECNDEKPGNRGKRDSQLILMKFLSAVTMNKKMTALEYDLFKKIYQLTRVYPDQYNYVLMIDADTEVHTEALLKMVRAMNNDPKIMGLCGETQISNKFESWVTMIQIFEYFITHHLGKAFESVFGGVTCLPGCFSMYRIKSEKDDKYFVPILTSPAIVNEYASNDVNSLHRKNLFLLGEDRYLTTLMLKNFPRRKTVWVASALCKTQVPSKFHVLLSQRRRWINSTIHNLLELVMVPQLCGIFCCSMQFVILLELLSTIVLPAFFVLLLYLIFTGLKTGYIYLTLGFVFIFIFFQVILIFTTSQNLSYLFWMFIYILAYPIWNFLLPIYAFWHFDNFSWGATRKIKCSSEEYYYTKGYKKLSRDNLVKKYWYQWEYEKRYHDRERMEYKIKKMRKRLNKYRYM
;
A
#
# COMPACT_ATOMS: atom_id res chain seq x y z
N MET A 1 28.79 0.27 7.35
CA MET A 1 28.19 1.48 6.74
C MET A 1 27.12 2.00 7.69
N PRO A 2 26.93 3.33 7.83
CA PRO A 2 25.78 3.85 8.57
C PRO A 2 24.47 3.41 7.91
N GLU A 3 23.42 3.22 8.70
CA GLU A 3 22.10 2.85 8.20
C GLU A 3 21.42 4.07 7.55
N ASP A 4 20.77 3.87 6.39
CA ASP A 4 19.96 4.88 5.72
C ASP A 4 18.73 5.31 6.54
N TYR A 5 18.12 6.42 6.15
CA TYR A 5 16.82 6.81 6.71
C TYR A 5 15.67 6.17 5.93
N VAL A 6 14.77 5.47 6.63
CA VAL A 6 13.64 4.74 6.06
C VAL A 6 12.31 5.27 6.60
N ILE A 7 11.33 5.46 5.72
CA ILE A 7 9.93 5.72 6.10
C ILE A 7 9.15 4.41 5.98
N CYS A 8 8.59 3.93 7.08
CA CYS A 8 7.62 2.84 7.07
C CYS A 8 6.21 3.43 6.90
N LEU A 9 5.68 3.41 5.68
CA LEU A 9 4.31 3.83 5.38
C LEU A 9 3.33 2.71 5.76
N ILE A 10 2.45 2.96 6.72
CA ILE A 10 1.35 2.06 7.07
C ILE A 10 0.03 2.73 6.71
N THR A 11 -0.79 2.07 5.87
CA THR A 11 -2.13 2.55 5.53
C THR A 11 -3.19 1.78 6.31
N CYS A 12 -3.98 2.50 7.11
CA CYS A 12 -5.06 1.97 7.93
C CYS A 12 -6.42 2.49 7.43
N TYR A 13 -7.47 1.70 7.62
CA TYR A 13 -8.85 2.04 7.27
C TYR A 13 -9.83 1.53 8.34
N SER A 14 -9.93 0.20 8.53
CA SER A 14 -10.96 -0.41 9.41
C SER A 14 -10.45 -1.65 10.15
N GLU A 15 -9.14 -1.71 10.37
CA GLU A 15 -8.47 -2.85 10.99
C GLU A 15 -8.76 -2.90 12.49
N LYS A 16 -8.59 -4.07 13.09
CA LYS A 16 -8.78 -4.23 14.53
C LYS A 16 -7.54 -3.73 15.26
N GLU A 17 -7.73 -3.21 16.48
CA GLU A 17 -6.62 -2.80 17.34
C GLU A 17 -5.52 -3.87 17.44
N VAL A 18 -5.89 -5.14 17.62
CA VAL A 18 -4.95 -6.27 17.74
C VAL A 18 -4.08 -6.45 16.49
N GLU A 19 -4.60 -6.13 15.31
CA GLU A 19 -3.88 -6.25 14.02
C GLU A 19 -2.90 -5.09 13.86
N ILE A 20 -3.40 -3.86 14.04
CA ILE A 20 -2.61 -2.62 14.02
C ILE A 20 -1.46 -2.69 15.04
N ARG A 21 -1.75 -3.15 16.27
CA ARG A 21 -0.78 -3.30 17.36
C ARG A 21 0.28 -4.35 17.04
N LYS A 22 -0.06 -5.47 16.40
CA LYS A 22 0.93 -6.46 15.92
C LYS A 22 1.88 -5.83 14.89
N THR A 23 1.33 -5.13 13.90
CA THR A 23 2.10 -4.42 12.87
C THR A 23 3.06 -3.42 13.49
N PHE A 24 2.60 -2.53 14.37
CA PHE A 24 3.43 -1.52 15.03
C PHE A 24 4.48 -2.14 15.97
N ASN A 25 4.12 -3.17 16.75
CA ASN A 25 5.07 -3.91 17.59
C ASN A 25 6.19 -4.51 16.75
N SER A 26 5.85 -5.19 15.65
CA SER A 26 6.81 -5.87 14.77
C SER A 26 7.83 -4.90 14.15
N LEU A 27 7.37 -3.72 13.71
CA LEU A 27 8.22 -2.65 13.18
C LEU A 27 9.08 -2.00 14.26
N THR A 28 8.58 -1.93 15.49
CA THR A 28 9.32 -1.37 16.62
C THR A 28 10.46 -2.28 17.05
N VAL A 29 10.22 -3.60 17.15
CA VAL A 29 11.29 -4.55 17.51
C VAL A 29 12.26 -4.87 16.38
N ALA A 30 11.95 -4.52 15.13
CA ALA A 30 12.80 -4.78 13.97
C ALA A 30 14.28 -4.33 14.18
N THR A 31 15.23 -5.17 13.74
CA THR A 31 16.68 -5.02 13.89
C THR A 31 17.21 -3.90 13.00
N TYR A 32 16.95 -2.66 13.39
CA TYR A 32 17.30 -1.44 12.68
C TYR A 32 17.28 -0.29 13.68
N ASN A 33 18.13 0.73 13.55
CA ASN A 33 18.17 1.84 14.52
C ASN A 33 16.83 2.61 14.56
N ASP A 34 16.34 2.90 15.77
CA ASP A 34 15.09 3.64 16.00
C ASP A 34 15.15 5.09 15.49
N ASP A 35 16.32 5.74 15.56
CA ASP A 35 16.54 7.09 15.00
C ASP A 35 16.58 7.11 13.47
N ARG A 36 16.71 5.94 12.82
CA ARG A 36 16.84 5.77 11.36
C ARG A 36 15.53 5.36 10.69
N LYS A 37 14.48 5.02 11.45
CA LYS A 37 13.16 4.64 10.91
C LYS A 37 12.06 5.58 11.41
N LEU A 38 11.18 5.99 10.51
CA LEU A 38 10.00 6.82 10.80
C LEU A 38 8.74 6.02 10.48
N LEU A 39 7.83 5.84 11.44
CA LEU A 39 6.50 5.30 11.12
C LEU A 39 5.63 6.43 10.59
N PHE A 40 5.20 6.32 9.34
CA PHE A 40 4.28 7.25 8.69
C PHE A 40 2.94 6.55 8.52
N ILE A 41 2.01 6.80 9.42
CA ILE A 41 0.72 6.13 9.47
C ILE A 41 -0.32 7.03 8.80
N VAL A 42 -1.11 6.49 7.86
CA VAL A 42 -2.21 7.22 7.22
C VAL A 42 -3.52 6.49 7.47
N VAL A 43 -4.46 7.15 8.14
CA VAL A 43 -5.82 6.64 8.40
C VAL A 43 -6.76 7.21 7.34
N ASP A 44 -7.32 6.32 6.52
CA ASP A 44 -8.11 6.63 5.32
C ASP A 44 -9.59 6.94 5.64
N GLY A 45 -9.82 8.01 6.39
CA GLY A 45 -11.14 8.48 6.81
C GLY A 45 -11.45 8.18 8.28
N VAL A 46 -12.44 8.88 8.83
CA VAL A 46 -12.84 8.76 10.25
C VAL A 46 -13.93 7.69 10.36
N ILE A 47 -13.52 6.43 10.50
CA ILE A 47 -14.41 5.25 10.36
C ILE A 47 -14.21 4.27 11.52
N THR A 48 -15.31 3.66 11.97
CA THR A 48 -15.34 2.60 13.00
C THR A 48 -15.43 1.22 12.34
N GLY A 49 -14.37 0.42 12.48
CA GLY A 49 -14.30 -0.93 11.91
C GLY A 49 -15.26 -1.96 12.53
N SER A 50 -15.45 -3.08 11.82
CA SER A 50 -16.32 -4.18 12.24
C SER A 50 -15.95 -4.78 13.60
N GLY A 51 -16.70 -4.41 14.64
CA GLY A 51 -16.45 -4.90 16.00
C GLY A 51 -15.47 -4.05 16.81
N ASN A 52 -15.02 -2.91 16.28
CA ASN A 52 -14.33 -1.88 17.06
C ASN A 52 -15.37 -1.05 17.83
N MET A 53 -14.99 -0.47 18.97
CA MET A 53 -15.83 0.46 19.75
C MET A 53 -15.57 1.94 19.44
N GLN A 54 -14.45 2.24 18.76
CA GLN A 54 -13.96 3.58 18.45
C GLN A 54 -13.48 3.65 17.00
N THR A 55 -13.25 4.86 16.48
CA THR A 55 -12.71 5.02 15.13
C THR A 55 -11.28 4.49 15.04
N THR A 56 -10.85 4.07 13.84
CA THR A 56 -9.47 3.61 13.60
C THR A 56 -8.44 4.66 14.00
N SER A 57 -8.76 5.95 13.81
CA SER A 57 -7.95 7.09 14.26
C SER A 57 -7.82 7.19 15.78
N ASP A 58 -8.91 7.03 16.53
CA ASP A 58 -8.89 7.11 18.01
C ASP A 58 -8.13 5.92 18.60
N ILE A 59 -8.33 4.72 18.05
CA ILE A 59 -7.60 3.51 18.39
C ILE A 59 -6.09 3.73 18.23
N ILE A 60 -5.65 4.29 17.11
CA ILE A 60 -4.23 4.59 16.88
C ILE A 60 -3.74 5.73 17.80
N LEU A 61 -4.52 6.79 18.00
CA LEU A 61 -4.15 7.88 18.92
C LEU A 61 -3.97 7.38 20.36
N SER A 62 -4.80 6.45 20.83
CA SER A 62 -4.68 5.83 22.16
C SER A 62 -3.39 5.03 22.36
N MET A 63 -2.75 4.61 21.25
CA MET A 63 -1.53 3.83 21.22
C MET A 63 -0.25 4.68 21.13
N LEU A 64 -0.37 6.00 20.94
CA LEU A 64 0.76 6.88 20.66
C LEU A 64 1.01 7.89 21.78
N GLU A 65 2.28 8.07 22.12
CA GLU A 65 2.73 9.19 22.95
C GLU A 65 2.84 10.46 22.08
N ILE A 66 1.74 11.18 21.94
CA ILE A 66 1.69 12.41 21.13
C ILE A 66 2.43 13.56 21.83
N GLU A 67 3.30 14.23 21.08
CA GLU A 67 4.05 15.38 21.54
C GLU A 67 3.13 16.53 21.96
N ARG A 68 3.46 17.23 23.06
CA ARG A 68 2.58 18.30 23.62
C ARG A 68 2.29 19.39 22.60
N TRP A 69 3.28 19.75 21.78
CA TRP A 69 3.17 20.74 20.71
C TRP A 69 2.38 20.25 19.48
N SER A 70 2.13 18.94 19.36
CA SER A 70 1.32 18.33 18.30
C SER A 70 -0.06 17.85 18.79
N SER A 71 -0.37 17.96 20.08
CA SER A 71 -1.61 17.45 20.70
C SER A 71 -2.92 18.01 20.14
N ARG A 72 -2.89 19.19 19.50
CA ARG A 72 -4.05 19.84 18.87
C ARG A 72 -3.70 20.29 17.45
N PRO A 73 -3.69 19.38 16.47
CA PRO A 73 -3.36 19.75 15.10
C PRO A 73 -4.52 20.50 14.42
N MET A 74 -4.17 21.29 13.41
CA MET A 74 -5.14 21.86 12.48
C MET A 74 -5.36 20.88 11.34
N SER A 75 -6.56 20.90 10.76
CA SER A 75 -6.84 20.25 9.48
C SER A 75 -6.34 21.13 8.32
N TYR A 76 -5.73 20.51 7.32
CA TYR A 76 -5.22 21.20 6.13
C TYR A 76 -5.78 20.57 4.86
N CYS A 77 -6.14 21.42 3.90
CA CYS A 77 -6.59 20.99 2.57
C CYS A 77 -5.42 20.47 1.73
N TYR A 78 -5.65 19.38 1.00
CA TYR A 78 -4.70 18.78 0.06
C TYR A 78 -5.41 18.24 -1.19
N GLU A 79 -4.64 18.02 -2.25
CA GLU A 79 -5.13 17.40 -3.50
C GLU A 79 -5.27 15.89 -3.33
N SER A 80 -6.50 15.41 -3.48
CA SER A 80 -6.90 14.03 -3.26
C SER A 80 -7.41 13.41 -4.57
N VAL A 81 -7.40 12.08 -4.69
CA VAL A 81 -8.06 11.43 -5.83
C VAL A 81 -9.57 11.35 -5.59
N GLY A 82 -10.37 11.54 -6.63
CA GLY A 82 -11.83 11.54 -6.53
C GLY A 82 -12.53 12.17 -7.73
N GLU A 83 -13.86 11.99 -7.78
CA GLU A 83 -14.72 12.61 -8.78
C GLU A 83 -15.12 14.03 -8.35
N ILE A 84 -15.01 14.99 -9.26
CA ILE A 84 -15.49 16.38 -9.15
C ILE A 84 -15.18 17.01 -7.78
N ASP A 85 -16.16 17.13 -6.88
CA ASP A 85 -16.04 17.81 -5.59
C ASP A 85 -15.12 17.08 -4.60
N LYS A 86 -14.83 15.79 -4.84
CA LYS A 86 -13.99 14.92 -4.00
C LYS A 86 -12.50 14.94 -4.37
N GLN A 87 -12.08 15.77 -5.33
CA GLN A 87 -10.67 15.99 -5.73
C GLN A 87 -9.82 16.77 -4.71
N THR A 88 -10.44 17.27 -3.66
CA THR A 88 -9.76 17.88 -2.51
C THR A 88 -10.32 17.24 -1.23
N ASN A 89 -9.45 17.13 -0.22
CA ASN A 89 -9.75 16.49 1.06
C ASN A 89 -8.98 17.23 2.17
N MET A 90 -9.37 17.00 3.42
CA MET A 90 -8.70 17.58 4.59
C MET A 90 -7.99 16.47 5.37
N ALA A 91 -6.83 16.78 5.94
CA ALA A 91 -6.15 15.89 6.88
C ALA A 91 -5.54 16.63 8.06
N CYS A 92 -5.57 15.99 9.22
CA CYS A 92 -4.87 16.39 10.43
C CYS A 92 -3.56 15.58 10.57
N VAL A 93 -2.48 16.22 11.03
CA VAL A 93 -1.18 15.57 11.25
C VAL A 93 -0.83 15.58 12.73
N TYR A 94 -0.57 14.43 13.32
CA TYR A 94 -0.03 14.30 14.67
C TYR A 94 1.43 13.81 14.61
N ALA A 95 2.24 14.24 15.56
CA ALA A 95 3.62 13.81 15.75
C ALA A 95 3.81 13.30 17.18
N GLY A 96 4.59 12.23 17.35
CA GLY A 96 4.80 11.59 18.63
C GLY A 96 5.69 10.37 18.52
N TYR A 97 5.60 9.47 19.50
CA TYR A 97 6.35 8.22 19.52
C TYR A 97 5.43 7.02 19.75
N TYR A 98 5.79 5.88 19.16
CA TYR A 98 5.28 4.58 19.57
C TYR A 98 6.34 3.89 20.40
N ARG A 99 5.98 3.49 21.63
CA ARG A 99 6.88 2.80 22.54
C ARG A 99 6.46 1.36 22.74
N TYR A 100 7.41 0.45 22.54
CA TYR A 100 7.21 -0.97 22.78
C TYR A 100 8.55 -1.66 23.07
N ASN A 101 8.55 -2.56 24.06
CA ASN A 101 9.70 -3.39 24.41
C ASN A 101 11.02 -2.61 24.64
N CYS A 102 10.94 -1.52 25.42
CA CYS A 102 12.03 -0.56 25.69
C CYS A 102 12.57 0.21 24.47
N ARG A 103 11.89 0.14 23.32
CA ARG A 103 12.23 0.90 22.11
C ARG A 103 11.20 2.01 21.87
N SER A 104 11.63 3.09 21.24
CA SER A 104 10.82 4.31 21.04
C SER A 104 11.04 4.83 19.62
N VAL A 105 10.05 4.66 18.76
CA VAL A 105 10.15 5.01 17.32
C VAL A 105 9.37 6.28 17.04
N PRO A 106 9.93 7.26 16.30
CA PRO A 106 9.19 8.46 15.91
C PRO A 106 8.03 8.10 14.96
N VAL A 107 6.91 8.79 15.17
CA VAL A 107 5.66 8.57 14.43
C VAL A 107 5.10 9.88 13.91
N ILE A 108 4.70 9.87 12.64
CA ILE A 108 3.81 10.84 12.03
C ILE A 108 2.51 10.14 11.67
N LEU A 109 1.41 10.58 12.26
CA LEU A 109 0.06 10.07 12.01
C LEU A 109 -0.72 11.11 11.21
N VAL A 110 -1.17 10.73 10.02
CA VAL A 110 -2.06 11.52 9.17
C VAL A 110 -3.45 10.93 9.25
N VAL A 111 -4.42 11.71 9.73
CA VAL A 111 -5.84 11.32 9.76
C VAL A 111 -6.57 12.13 8.69
N LYS A 112 -7.11 11.46 7.65
CA LYS A 112 -8.00 12.10 6.69
C LYS A 112 -9.36 12.33 7.35
N CYS A 113 -9.86 13.56 7.30
CA CYS A 113 -11.10 13.93 7.98
C CYS A 113 -12.23 14.39 7.04
N GLY A 114 -11.97 14.56 5.74
CA GLY A 114 -12.98 15.03 4.78
C GLY A 114 -13.20 16.55 4.86
N LYS A 115 -13.87 17.10 3.86
CA LYS A 115 -14.36 18.49 3.94
C LYS A 115 -15.42 18.62 5.02
N GLU A 116 -15.70 19.84 5.48
CA GLU A 116 -16.84 20.12 6.37
C GLU A 116 -18.18 19.66 5.77
N SER A 117 -18.30 19.68 4.43
CA SER A 117 -19.46 19.14 3.70
C SER A 117 -19.60 17.62 3.77
N GLU A 118 -18.52 16.88 4.02
CA GLU A 118 -18.50 15.41 4.12
C GLU A 118 -18.64 14.93 5.58
N CYS A 119 -18.84 15.84 6.55
CA CYS A 119 -18.92 15.49 7.98
C CYS A 119 -20.08 14.51 8.29
N ASN A 120 -21.12 14.50 7.45
CA ASN A 120 -22.28 13.62 7.55
C ASN A 120 -22.28 12.48 6.50
N ASP A 121 -21.24 12.35 5.67
CA ASP A 121 -21.10 11.20 4.75
C ASP A 121 -20.89 9.91 5.57
N GLU A 122 -21.28 8.75 5.03
CA GLU A 122 -20.99 7.45 5.66
C GLU A 122 -19.50 7.20 5.91
N LYS A 123 -18.62 7.86 5.14
CA LYS A 123 -17.17 7.64 5.10
C LYS A 123 -16.39 8.96 4.92
N PRO A 124 -16.41 9.86 5.91
CA PRO A 124 -15.80 11.18 5.78
C PRO A 124 -14.31 11.09 5.47
N GLY A 125 -13.87 11.73 4.39
CA GLY A 125 -12.45 11.78 3.98
C GLY A 125 -11.86 10.48 3.44
N ASN A 126 -12.62 9.39 3.33
CA ASN A 126 -12.15 8.14 2.73
C ASN A 126 -11.94 8.29 1.22
N ARG A 127 -10.78 7.85 0.70
CA ARG A 127 -10.43 7.90 -0.74
C ARG A 127 -9.60 6.69 -1.23
N GLY A 128 -9.38 5.69 -0.39
CA GLY A 128 -8.66 4.46 -0.72
C GLY A 128 -7.15 4.53 -0.44
N LYS A 129 -6.53 3.35 -0.41
CA LYS A 129 -5.09 3.14 -0.18
C LYS A 129 -4.21 3.95 -1.15
N ARG A 130 -4.60 4.05 -2.43
CA ARG A 130 -3.93 4.87 -3.46
C ARG A 130 -3.79 6.34 -3.01
N ASP A 131 -4.85 6.94 -2.49
CA ASP A 131 -4.82 8.31 -1.98
C ASP A 131 -3.89 8.45 -0.77
N SER A 132 -3.91 7.45 0.13
CA SER A 132 -3.05 7.42 1.32
C SER A 132 -1.56 7.36 0.97
N GLN A 133 -1.20 6.55 -0.04
CA GLN A 133 0.15 6.51 -0.60
C GLN A 133 0.52 7.84 -1.27
N LEU A 134 -0.42 8.46 -2.01
CA LEU A 134 -0.22 9.73 -2.70
C LEU A 134 0.08 10.90 -1.75
N ILE A 135 -0.43 10.93 -0.52
CA ILE A 135 -0.06 11.95 0.48
C ILE A 135 1.47 11.94 0.69
N LEU A 136 2.06 10.77 0.93
CA LEU A 136 3.51 10.63 1.13
C LEU A 136 4.28 10.87 -0.18
N MET A 137 3.82 10.32 -1.31
CA MET A 137 4.50 10.44 -2.60
C MET A 137 4.53 11.89 -3.11
N LYS A 138 3.42 12.63 -3.01
CA LYS A 138 3.35 14.06 -3.37
C LYS A 138 4.26 14.90 -2.48
N PHE A 139 4.18 14.70 -1.16
CA PHE A 139 5.05 15.35 -0.18
C PHE A 139 6.54 15.14 -0.50
N LEU A 140 6.97 13.88 -0.64
CA LEU A 140 8.37 13.56 -0.94
C LEU A 140 8.80 14.06 -2.34
N SER A 141 7.89 14.11 -3.32
CA SER A 141 8.15 14.72 -4.64
C SER A 141 8.32 16.24 -4.54
N ALA A 142 7.53 16.91 -3.71
CA ALA A 142 7.65 18.35 -3.48
C ALA A 142 8.96 18.69 -2.74
N VAL A 143 9.36 17.87 -1.77
CA VAL A 143 10.64 17.99 -1.07
C VAL A 143 11.82 17.73 -2.01
N THR A 144 11.88 16.54 -2.64
CA THR A 144 13.03 16.08 -3.44
C THR A 144 13.30 16.99 -4.64
N MET A 145 12.25 17.61 -5.21
CA MET A 145 12.34 18.46 -6.40
C MET A 145 12.11 19.95 -6.12
N ASN A 146 12.08 20.37 -4.86
CA ASN A 146 11.81 21.76 -4.44
C ASN A 146 10.58 22.38 -5.15
N LYS A 147 9.47 21.64 -5.23
CA LYS A 147 8.21 22.14 -5.80
C LYS A 147 7.43 22.96 -4.76
N LYS A 148 6.38 23.63 -5.23
CA LYS A 148 5.39 24.27 -4.35
C LYS A 148 4.64 23.22 -3.53
N MET A 149 4.58 23.42 -2.22
CA MET A 149 3.89 22.60 -1.23
C MET A 149 2.54 23.21 -0.85
N THR A 150 1.55 22.36 -0.64
CA THR A 150 0.32 22.67 0.10
C THR A 150 0.59 22.94 1.58
N ALA A 151 -0.40 23.47 2.31
CA ALA A 151 -0.29 23.67 3.74
C ALA A 151 -0.08 22.35 4.52
N LEU A 152 -0.69 21.25 4.07
CA LEU A 152 -0.50 19.92 4.65
C LEU A 152 0.95 19.43 4.50
N GLU A 153 1.52 19.54 3.29
CA GLU A 153 2.90 19.13 2.99
C GLU A 153 3.92 19.97 3.76
N TYR A 154 3.68 21.27 3.92
CA TYR A 154 4.50 22.13 4.78
C TYR A 154 4.37 21.78 6.26
N ASP A 155 3.17 21.36 6.73
CA ASP A 155 3.00 20.90 8.11
C ASP A 155 3.72 19.58 8.38
N LEU A 156 3.62 18.62 7.46
CA LEU A 156 4.40 17.38 7.47
C LEU A 156 5.91 17.67 7.54
N PHE A 157 6.42 18.58 6.70
CA PHE A 157 7.84 18.96 6.71
C PHE A 157 8.30 19.42 8.10
N LYS A 158 7.60 20.40 8.69
CA LYS A 158 7.95 20.92 10.01
C LYS A 158 7.90 19.83 11.07
N LYS A 159 6.86 19.00 11.06
CA LYS A 159 6.61 17.99 12.11
C LYS A 159 7.64 16.86 12.06
N ILE A 160 7.98 16.37 10.87
CA ILE A 160 9.07 15.41 10.68
C ILE A 160 10.38 16.01 11.23
N TYR A 161 10.79 17.19 10.74
CA TYR A 161 12.05 17.80 11.16
C TYR A 161 12.10 18.15 12.66
N GLN A 162 10.98 18.61 13.25
CA GLN A 162 10.90 18.94 14.68
C GLN A 162 10.99 17.69 15.57
N LEU A 163 10.39 16.58 15.13
CA LEU A 163 10.39 15.30 15.85
C LEU A 163 11.73 14.57 15.72
N THR A 164 12.23 14.39 14.50
CA THR A 164 13.40 13.52 14.21
C THR A 164 14.73 14.27 14.12
N ARG A 165 14.71 15.60 13.93
CA ARG A 165 15.88 16.42 13.54
C ARG A 165 16.50 16.06 12.19
N VAL A 166 15.81 15.25 11.40
CA VAL A 166 16.21 14.82 10.05
C VAL A 166 15.35 15.56 9.04
N TYR A 167 15.96 16.15 8.01
CA TYR A 167 15.19 16.77 6.93
C TYR A 167 14.54 15.68 6.05
N PRO A 168 13.30 15.87 5.57
CA PRO A 168 12.57 14.82 4.84
C PRO A 168 13.23 14.35 3.52
N ASP A 169 14.16 15.13 2.95
CA ASP A 169 14.93 14.75 1.77
C ASP A 169 16.06 13.74 2.07
N GLN A 170 16.43 13.56 3.34
CA GLN A 170 17.47 12.62 3.77
C GLN A 170 16.97 11.16 3.83
N TYR A 171 15.66 10.94 3.68
CA TYR A 171 15.08 9.61 3.56
C TYR A 171 15.32 9.02 2.17
N ASN A 172 15.86 7.80 2.13
CA ASN A 172 16.25 7.12 0.89
C ASN A 172 15.23 6.06 0.46
N TYR A 173 14.51 5.48 1.42
CA TYR A 173 13.59 4.35 1.20
C TYR A 173 12.21 4.57 1.83
N VAL A 174 11.16 4.10 1.14
CA VAL A 174 9.81 3.92 1.71
C VAL A 174 9.50 2.42 1.75
N LEU A 175 9.27 1.87 2.93
CA LEU A 175 8.68 0.54 3.12
C LEU A 175 7.16 0.69 3.25
N MET A 176 6.39 0.20 2.29
CA MET A 176 4.93 0.19 2.32
C MET A 176 4.41 -1.11 2.93
N ILE A 177 3.47 -0.98 3.88
CA ILE A 177 2.98 -2.07 4.73
C ILE A 177 1.47 -1.94 4.92
N ASP A 178 0.75 -3.05 4.82
CA ASP A 178 -0.67 -3.13 5.19
C ASP A 178 -0.82 -3.24 6.71
N ALA A 179 -1.86 -2.62 7.28
CA ALA A 179 -2.04 -2.50 8.73
C ALA A 179 -2.26 -3.84 9.48
N ASP A 180 -2.45 -4.97 8.77
CA ASP A 180 -2.54 -6.33 9.31
C ASP A 180 -1.32 -7.23 8.98
N THR A 181 -0.17 -6.63 8.63
CA THR A 181 1.09 -7.35 8.32
C THR A 181 2.13 -7.28 9.45
N GLU A 182 2.51 -8.44 9.98
CA GLU A 182 3.58 -8.62 10.97
C GLU A 182 4.94 -8.78 10.25
N VAL A 183 5.89 -7.88 10.52
CA VAL A 183 7.21 -7.87 9.89
C VAL A 183 8.22 -8.67 10.74
N HIS A 184 8.94 -9.62 10.14
CA HIS A 184 9.96 -10.37 10.87
C HIS A 184 11.13 -9.45 11.26
N THR A 185 11.71 -9.68 12.45
CA THR A 185 12.65 -8.75 13.11
C THR A 185 13.77 -8.26 12.19
N GLU A 186 14.42 -9.15 11.44
CA GLU A 186 15.53 -8.77 10.54
C GLU A 186 15.11 -8.26 9.15
N ALA A 187 13.82 -8.31 8.79
CA ALA A 187 13.40 -8.15 7.41
C ALA A 187 13.68 -6.74 6.87
N LEU A 188 13.42 -5.68 7.66
CA LEU A 188 13.75 -4.30 7.32
C LEU A 188 15.25 -4.14 6.96
N LEU A 189 16.14 -4.67 7.80
CA LEU A 189 17.58 -4.63 7.57
C LEU A 189 18.02 -5.37 6.30
N LYS A 190 17.41 -6.53 6.02
CA LYS A 190 17.68 -7.31 4.81
C LYS A 190 17.22 -6.58 3.55
N MET A 191 16.05 -5.92 3.59
CA MET A 191 15.55 -5.08 2.49
C MET A 191 16.46 -3.87 2.23
N VAL A 192 16.87 -3.12 3.27
CA VAL A 192 17.79 -1.99 3.10
C VAL A 192 19.15 -2.44 2.56
N ARG A 193 19.70 -3.55 3.07
CA ARG A 193 20.96 -4.12 2.55
C ARG A 193 20.84 -4.49 1.07
N ALA A 194 19.72 -5.11 0.66
CA ALA A 194 19.49 -5.42 -0.75
C ALA A 194 19.44 -4.14 -1.62
N MET A 195 18.73 -3.09 -1.17
CA MET A 195 18.73 -1.79 -1.85
C MET A 195 20.14 -1.17 -1.95
N ASN A 196 20.94 -1.21 -0.89
CA ASN A 196 22.26 -0.60 -0.88
C ASN A 196 23.27 -1.36 -1.75
N ASN A 197 23.14 -2.68 -1.84
CA ASN A 197 24.04 -3.53 -2.62
C ASN A 197 23.86 -3.38 -4.14
N ASP A 198 22.68 -2.99 -4.64
CA ASP A 198 22.45 -2.70 -6.05
C ASP A 198 21.64 -1.39 -6.26
N PRO A 199 22.31 -0.27 -6.59
CA PRO A 199 21.67 1.01 -6.89
C PRO A 199 20.67 0.98 -8.06
N LYS A 200 20.68 -0.06 -8.91
CA LYS A 200 19.67 -0.24 -9.97
C LYS A 200 18.34 -0.74 -9.43
N ILE A 201 18.28 -1.33 -8.24
CA ILE A 201 17.01 -1.71 -7.61
C ILE A 201 16.23 -0.43 -7.28
N MET A 202 15.02 -0.32 -7.84
CA MET A 202 14.07 0.76 -7.58
C MET A 202 12.95 0.37 -6.63
N GLY A 203 12.61 -0.92 -6.60
CA GLY A 203 11.62 -1.49 -5.70
C GLY A 203 11.95 -2.95 -5.41
N LEU A 204 11.59 -3.43 -4.24
CA LEU A 204 11.68 -4.85 -3.91
C LEU A 204 10.57 -5.26 -2.94
N CYS A 205 10.22 -6.55 -2.94
CA CYS A 205 9.30 -7.13 -1.97
C CYS A 205 9.98 -8.22 -1.15
N GLY A 206 9.44 -8.46 0.04
CA GLY A 206 9.82 -9.62 0.86
C GLY A 206 8.93 -10.83 0.59
N GLU A 207 9.28 -11.93 1.24
CA GLU A 207 8.49 -13.16 1.25
C GLU A 207 7.28 -13.02 2.19
N THR A 208 6.07 -13.18 1.64
CA THR A 208 4.81 -12.97 2.36
C THR A 208 4.17 -14.29 2.77
N GLN A 209 4.22 -14.59 4.07
CA GLN A 209 3.70 -15.83 4.63
C GLN A 209 2.28 -15.65 5.22
N ILE A 210 1.52 -16.73 5.28
CA ILE A 210 0.20 -16.75 5.93
C ILE A 210 0.35 -17.06 7.43
N SER A 211 -0.22 -16.23 8.29
CA SER A 211 -0.28 -16.44 9.75
C SER A 211 -1.41 -17.39 10.18
N ASN A 212 -2.63 -17.17 9.67
CA ASN A 212 -3.85 -17.84 10.09
C ASN A 212 -4.13 -19.16 9.34
N LYS A 213 -3.10 -19.97 9.09
CA LYS A 213 -3.14 -21.17 8.21
C LYS A 213 -4.29 -22.15 8.49
N PHE A 214 -4.61 -22.36 9.76
CA PHE A 214 -5.59 -23.36 10.22
C PHE A 214 -6.91 -22.75 10.72
N GLU A 215 -7.18 -21.45 10.51
CA GLU A 215 -8.40 -20.80 11.02
C GLU A 215 -9.68 -21.35 10.36
N SER A 216 -9.63 -21.69 9.07
CA SER A 216 -10.74 -22.36 8.39
C SER A 216 -10.29 -23.13 7.15
N TRP A 217 -11.18 -23.93 6.55
CA TRP A 217 -10.91 -24.53 5.24
C TRP A 217 -10.58 -23.47 4.17
N VAL A 218 -11.14 -22.26 4.29
CA VAL A 218 -10.89 -21.14 3.38
C VAL A 218 -9.45 -20.64 3.51
N THR A 219 -8.86 -20.62 4.71
CA THR A 219 -7.44 -20.27 4.88
C THR A 219 -6.52 -21.38 4.38
N MET A 220 -6.90 -22.65 4.60
CA MET A 220 -6.11 -23.82 4.18
C MET A 220 -5.91 -23.87 2.66
N ILE A 221 -6.95 -23.64 1.86
CA ILE A 221 -6.86 -23.71 0.39
C ILE A 221 -5.98 -22.62 -0.24
N GLN A 222 -5.63 -21.57 0.50
CA GLN A 222 -4.83 -20.44 0.03
C GLN A 222 -3.31 -20.64 0.20
N ILE A 223 -2.87 -21.57 1.05
CA ILE A 223 -1.45 -21.65 1.45
C ILE A 223 -0.54 -22.05 0.29
N PHE A 224 -0.94 -23.02 -0.52
CA PHE A 224 -0.17 -23.41 -1.69
C PHE A 224 -0.31 -22.41 -2.85
N GLU A 225 -1.45 -21.71 -2.94
CA GLU A 225 -1.63 -20.63 -3.92
C GLU A 225 -0.67 -19.47 -3.64
N TYR A 226 -0.54 -19.04 -2.38
CA TYR A 226 0.48 -18.06 -1.98
C TYR A 226 1.90 -18.57 -2.24
N PHE A 227 2.19 -19.86 -2.03
CA PHE A 227 3.50 -20.42 -2.37
C PHE A 227 3.78 -20.36 -3.88
N ILE A 228 2.80 -20.64 -4.75
CA ILE A 228 2.97 -20.48 -6.20
C ILE A 228 3.15 -18.99 -6.56
N THR A 229 2.29 -18.10 -6.07
CA THR A 229 2.19 -16.72 -6.58
C THR A 229 3.11 -15.70 -5.90
N HIS A 230 3.36 -15.85 -4.60
CA HIS A 230 4.15 -14.91 -3.79
C HIS A 230 5.58 -15.41 -3.49
N HIS A 231 5.84 -16.72 -3.61
CA HIS A 231 7.18 -17.31 -3.47
C HIS A 231 7.76 -17.68 -4.84
N LEU A 232 7.27 -18.76 -5.48
CA LEU A 232 7.84 -19.29 -6.72
C LEU A 232 7.79 -18.29 -7.88
N GLY A 233 6.63 -17.67 -8.11
CA GLY A 233 6.45 -16.64 -9.15
C GLY A 233 7.36 -15.44 -8.92
N LYS A 234 7.43 -14.92 -7.69
CA LYS A 234 8.30 -13.77 -7.36
C LYS A 234 9.78 -14.10 -7.48
N ALA A 235 10.19 -15.30 -7.09
CA ALA A 235 11.54 -15.79 -7.31
C ALA A 235 11.89 -15.82 -8.80
N PHE A 236 11.01 -16.40 -9.63
CA PHE A 236 11.19 -16.46 -11.09
C PHE A 236 11.30 -15.06 -11.73
N GLU A 237 10.35 -14.16 -11.49
CA GLU A 237 10.38 -12.80 -12.05
C GLU A 237 11.64 -12.02 -11.59
N SER A 238 12.10 -12.27 -10.36
CA SER A 238 13.29 -11.64 -9.80
C SER A 238 14.59 -12.09 -10.45
N VAL A 239 14.64 -13.27 -11.10
CA VAL A 239 15.81 -13.69 -11.91
C VAL A 239 16.02 -12.73 -13.09
N PHE A 240 14.93 -12.26 -13.70
CA PHE A 240 14.96 -11.27 -14.77
C PHE A 240 15.10 -9.83 -14.26
N GLY A 241 15.11 -9.62 -12.93
CA GLY A 241 15.13 -8.31 -12.29
C GLY A 241 13.86 -7.50 -12.54
N GLY A 242 12.74 -8.15 -12.84
CA GLY A 242 11.49 -7.52 -13.29
C GLY A 242 10.25 -8.07 -12.62
N VAL A 243 10.24 -8.17 -11.28
CA VAL A 243 9.02 -8.47 -10.49
C VAL A 243 7.89 -7.52 -10.91
N THR A 244 6.85 -8.06 -11.54
CA THR A 244 5.79 -7.28 -12.22
C THR A 244 4.78 -6.67 -11.26
N CYS A 245 4.71 -7.21 -10.05
CA CYS A 245 3.82 -6.81 -8.97
C CYS A 245 4.59 -6.87 -7.65
N LEU A 246 4.86 -5.70 -7.08
CA LEU A 246 5.32 -5.54 -5.71
C LEU A 246 4.09 -5.42 -4.80
N PRO A 247 3.77 -6.43 -3.96
CA PRO A 247 2.55 -6.42 -3.15
C PRO A 247 2.62 -5.33 -2.08
N GLY A 248 1.57 -4.52 -1.96
CA GLY A 248 1.56 -3.38 -1.03
C GLY A 248 1.45 -3.75 0.45
N CYS A 249 1.43 -5.04 0.81
CA CYS A 249 1.52 -5.50 2.18
C CYS A 249 2.95 -5.45 2.72
N PHE A 250 3.98 -5.61 1.87
CA PHE A 250 5.37 -5.65 2.29
C PHE A 250 6.37 -5.40 1.14
N SER A 251 6.41 -4.16 0.66
CA SER A 251 7.31 -3.74 -0.43
C SER A 251 8.07 -2.45 -0.11
N MET A 252 9.37 -2.44 -0.39
CA MET A 252 10.25 -1.28 -0.23
C MET A 252 10.56 -0.63 -1.57
N TYR A 253 10.53 0.70 -1.61
CA TYR A 253 10.75 1.52 -2.79
C TYR A 253 11.85 2.54 -2.54
N ARG A 254 12.68 2.78 -3.56
CA ARG A 254 13.70 3.84 -3.55
C ARG A 254 13.04 5.19 -3.83
N ILE A 255 13.24 6.16 -2.94
CA ILE A 255 12.73 7.53 -3.09
C ILE A 255 13.46 8.23 -4.25
N LYS A 256 14.79 8.19 -4.20
CA LYS A 256 15.72 8.83 -5.13
C LYS A 256 16.98 7.99 -5.29
N SER A 257 17.63 8.11 -6.43
CA SER A 257 18.93 7.49 -6.70
C SER A 257 19.94 8.58 -7.00
N GLU A 258 21.14 8.46 -6.45
CA GLU A 258 22.29 9.20 -6.98
C GLU A 258 22.56 8.74 -8.41
N LYS A 259 23.01 9.67 -9.26
CA LYS A 259 23.47 9.42 -10.63
C LYS A 259 24.94 9.79 -10.77
N ASP A 260 25.29 10.95 -10.22
CA ASP A 260 26.62 11.51 -10.08
C ASP A 260 26.65 12.21 -8.70
N ASP A 261 27.82 12.47 -8.10
CA ASP A 261 28.00 13.04 -6.72
C ASP A 261 27.31 14.40 -6.45
N LYS A 262 26.61 14.96 -7.44
CA LYS A 262 25.91 16.26 -7.39
C LYS A 262 24.43 16.17 -7.76
N TYR A 263 23.94 15.03 -8.26
CA TYR A 263 22.60 14.92 -8.84
C TYR A 263 21.84 13.66 -8.40
N PHE A 264 20.67 13.89 -7.80
CA PHE A 264 19.67 12.86 -7.50
C PHE A 264 18.63 12.77 -8.62
N VAL A 265 18.32 11.56 -9.05
CA VAL A 265 17.17 11.23 -9.90
C VAL A 265 16.02 10.76 -9.00
N PRO A 266 14.85 11.43 -8.98
CA PRO A 266 13.69 10.95 -8.24
C PRO A 266 13.17 9.65 -8.87
N ILE A 267 12.92 8.63 -8.04
CA ILE A 267 12.49 7.30 -8.47
C ILE A 267 11.00 7.15 -8.15
N LEU A 268 10.62 6.70 -6.94
CA LEU A 268 9.22 6.67 -6.50
C LEU A 268 8.54 8.05 -6.60
N THR A 269 9.32 9.12 -6.38
CA THR A 269 8.85 10.51 -6.35
C THR A 269 8.90 11.22 -7.71
N SER A 270 9.21 10.49 -8.79
CA SER A 270 9.26 11.03 -10.16
C SER A 270 7.93 11.71 -10.53
N PRO A 271 7.93 12.92 -11.15
CA PRO A 271 6.69 13.59 -11.56
C PRO A 271 5.82 12.72 -12.48
N ALA A 272 6.44 11.94 -13.37
CA ALA A 272 5.71 11.08 -14.31
C ALA A 272 4.90 10.02 -13.56
N ILE A 273 5.52 9.33 -12.59
CA ILE A 273 4.84 8.33 -11.75
C ILE A 273 3.81 9.00 -10.85
N VAL A 274 4.17 10.05 -10.12
CA VAL A 274 3.27 10.70 -9.15
C VAL A 274 2.04 11.30 -9.84
N ASN A 275 2.20 11.92 -11.02
CA ASN A 275 1.08 12.51 -11.76
C ASN A 275 0.19 11.44 -12.41
N GLU A 276 0.76 10.39 -13.01
CA GLU A 276 -0.02 9.30 -13.64
C GLU A 276 -0.76 8.48 -12.56
N TYR A 277 -0.12 8.23 -11.40
CA TYR A 277 -0.73 7.55 -10.25
C TYR A 277 -1.81 8.40 -9.56
N ALA A 278 -1.66 9.73 -9.55
CA ALA A 278 -2.66 10.68 -9.04
C ALA A 278 -3.78 11.01 -10.04
N SER A 279 -3.83 10.37 -11.20
CA SER A 279 -4.86 10.64 -12.20
C SER A 279 -6.26 10.30 -11.67
N ASN A 280 -7.21 11.19 -11.99
CA ASN A 280 -8.64 11.02 -11.76
C ASN A 280 -9.38 10.54 -13.03
N ASP A 281 -8.66 10.24 -14.12
CA ASP A 281 -9.26 9.69 -15.34
C ASP A 281 -9.65 8.21 -15.15
N VAL A 282 -10.85 8.01 -14.63
CA VAL A 282 -11.48 6.69 -14.44
C VAL A 282 -12.59 6.44 -15.47
N ASN A 283 -12.50 7.04 -16.67
CA ASN A 283 -13.57 7.01 -17.66
C ASN A 283 -13.78 5.63 -18.33
N SER A 284 -12.80 4.74 -18.29
CA SER A 284 -12.89 3.38 -18.87
C SER A 284 -12.84 2.27 -17.82
N LEU A 285 -13.44 1.12 -18.13
CA LEU A 285 -13.41 -0.09 -17.31
C LEU A 285 -11.97 -0.52 -16.97
N HIS A 286 -11.07 -0.36 -17.95
CA HIS A 286 -9.64 -0.62 -17.79
C HIS A 286 -8.99 0.32 -16.76
N ARG A 287 -9.16 1.64 -16.91
CA ARG A 287 -8.63 2.63 -15.96
C ARG A 287 -9.21 2.43 -14.55
N LYS A 288 -10.52 2.16 -14.42
CA LYS A 288 -11.16 1.85 -13.12
C LYS A 288 -10.49 0.65 -12.43
N ASN A 289 -10.23 -0.43 -13.16
CA ASN A 289 -9.55 -1.61 -12.60
C ASN A 289 -8.12 -1.33 -12.14
N LEU A 290 -7.34 -0.56 -12.92
CA LEU A 290 -5.97 -0.14 -12.55
C LEU A 290 -5.97 0.75 -11.30
N PHE A 291 -6.84 1.75 -11.24
CA PHE A 291 -6.83 2.80 -10.22
C PHE A 291 -7.58 2.48 -8.92
N LEU A 292 -8.55 1.56 -8.95
CA LEU A 292 -9.46 1.30 -7.82
C LEU A 292 -9.30 -0.11 -7.19
N LEU A 293 -8.78 -1.09 -7.94
CA LEU A 293 -8.74 -2.50 -7.50
C LEU A 293 -7.33 -3.12 -7.43
N GLY A 294 -6.32 -2.51 -8.04
CA GLY A 294 -4.95 -3.03 -8.12
C GLY A 294 -3.90 -1.94 -8.15
N GLU A 295 -4.06 -0.95 -7.28
CA GLU A 295 -3.21 0.23 -7.17
C GLU A 295 -1.72 -0.12 -6.94
N ASP A 296 -1.41 -1.13 -6.12
CA ASP A 296 -0.04 -1.59 -5.89
C ASP A 296 0.60 -2.24 -7.15
N ARG A 297 -0.18 -3.00 -7.93
CA ARG A 297 0.23 -3.53 -9.24
C ARG A 297 0.46 -2.41 -10.24
N TYR A 298 -0.43 -1.42 -10.25
CA TYR A 298 -0.33 -0.30 -11.17
C TYR A 298 0.87 0.59 -10.85
N LEU A 299 1.17 0.85 -9.57
CA LEU A 299 2.40 1.53 -9.16
C LEU A 299 3.65 0.80 -9.64
N THR A 300 3.69 -0.53 -9.53
CA THR A 300 4.81 -1.35 -10.06
C THR A 300 4.93 -1.21 -11.58
N THR A 301 3.79 -1.25 -12.29
CA THR A 301 3.70 -1.07 -13.76
C THR A 301 4.22 0.31 -14.18
N LEU A 302 3.83 1.38 -13.48
CA LEU A 302 4.32 2.74 -13.71
C LEU A 302 5.84 2.84 -13.49
N MET A 303 6.39 2.17 -12.49
CA MET A 303 7.84 2.14 -12.25
C MET A 303 8.59 1.44 -13.39
N LEU A 304 8.13 0.27 -13.83
CA LEU A 304 8.72 -0.46 -14.96
C LEU A 304 8.65 0.34 -16.28
N LYS A 305 7.49 0.97 -16.55
CA LYS A 305 7.26 1.84 -17.72
C LYS A 305 8.18 3.07 -17.75
N ASN A 306 8.41 3.71 -16.61
CA ASN A 306 9.22 4.93 -16.52
C ASN A 306 10.73 4.66 -16.36
N PHE A 307 11.12 3.51 -15.82
CA PHE A 307 12.52 3.15 -15.55
C PHE A 307 12.87 1.72 -16.00
N PRO A 308 12.72 1.36 -17.29
CA PRO A 308 12.89 -0.02 -17.77
C PRO A 308 14.32 -0.59 -17.60
N ARG A 309 15.32 0.27 -17.35
CA ARG A 309 16.72 -0.13 -17.07
C ARG A 309 17.02 -0.34 -15.58
N ARG A 310 16.02 -0.21 -14.70
CA ARG A 310 16.09 -0.44 -13.26
C ARG A 310 15.38 -1.74 -12.90
N LYS A 311 15.70 -2.29 -11.72
CA LYS A 311 15.23 -3.61 -11.30
C LYS A 311 14.10 -3.51 -10.27
N THR A 312 13.14 -4.43 -10.38
CA THR A 312 12.25 -4.83 -9.29
C THR A 312 12.55 -6.28 -8.90
N VAL A 313 12.83 -6.53 -7.63
CA VAL A 313 13.34 -7.84 -7.15
C VAL A 313 12.58 -8.36 -5.94
N TRP A 314 12.74 -9.65 -5.64
CA TRP A 314 12.19 -10.30 -4.46
C TRP A 314 13.32 -10.78 -3.54
N VAL A 315 13.17 -10.55 -2.24
CA VAL A 315 14.18 -10.85 -1.22
C VAL A 315 13.65 -11.94 -0.28
N ALA A 316 13.90 -13.20 -0.65
CA ALA A 316 13.45 -14.40 0.06
C ALA A 316 13.67 -14.39 1.58
N SER A 317 14.77 -13.77 2.04
CA SER A 317 15.18 -13.75 3.44
C SER A 317 14.52 -12.63 4.28
N ALA A 318 13.83 -11.69 3.63
CA ALA A 318 13.03 -10.64 4.26
C ALA A 318 11.58 -11.13 4.40
N LEU A 319 11.27 -11.70 5.56
CA LEU A 319 9.97 -12.35 5.83
C LEU A 319 8.94 -11.38 6.42
N CYS A 320 7.69 -11.51 6.03
CA CYS A 320 6.54 -10.99 6.77
C CYS A 320 5.43 -12.05 6.90
N LYS A 321 4.45 -11.80 7.77
CA LYS A 321 3.23 -12.60 7.89
C LYS A 321 2.00 -11.71 7.75
N THR A 322 1.08 -12.10 6.89
CA THR A 322 -0.23 -11.45 6.74
C THR A 322 -1.35 -12.40 7.19
N GLN A 323 -2.58 -11.89 7.29
CA GLN A 323 -3.79 -12.69 7.46
C GLN A 323 -4.52 -12.82 6.13
N VAL A 324 -5.01 -14.01 5.81
CA VAL A 324 -5.85 -14.25 4.61
C VAL A 324 -7.33 -14.40 4.98
N PRO A 325 -8.27 -14.16 4.04
CA PRO A 325 -9.69 -14.32 4.32
C PRO A 325 -10.06 -15.71 4.85
N SER A 326 -10.63 -15.77 6.06
CA SER A 326 -11.13 -17.01 6.66
C SER A 326 -12.60 -17.34 6.32
N LYS A 327 -13.31 -16.43 5.64
CA LYS A 327 -14.69 -16.62 5.18
C LYS A 327 -14.76 -16.58 3.65
N PHE A 328 -15.51 -17.51 3.05
CA PHE A 328 -15.50 -17.70 1.59
C PHE A 328 -16.01 -16.49 0.79
N HIS A 329 -17.03 -15.76 1.29
CA HIS A 329 -17.49 -14.53 0.63
C HIS A 329 -16.46 -13.38 0.69
N VAL A 330 -15.61 -13.35 1.72
CA VAL A 330 -14.49 -12.40 1.85
C VAL A 330 -13.40 -12.77 0.85
N LEU A 331 -13.12 -14.07 0.68
CA LEU A 331 -12.22 -14.59 -0.35
C LEU A 331 -12.73 -14.25 -1.77
N LEU A 332 -14.01 -14.48 -2.07
CA LEU A 332 -14.65 -14.13 -3.35
C LEU A 332 -14.48 -12.64 -3.67
N SER A 333 -14.76 -11.76 -2.69
CA SER A 333 -14.58 -10.30 -2.84
C SER A 333 -13.11 -9.92 -3.11
N GLN A 334 -12.16 -10.52 -2.38
CA GLN A 334 -10.73 -10.30 -2.61
C GLN A 334 -10.29 -10.77 -4.01
N ARG A 335 -10.67 -12.00 -4.40
CA ARG A 335 -10.19 -12.62 -5.64
C ARG A 335 -10.83 -12.02 -6.89
N ARG A 336 -12.07 -11.52 -6.83
CA ARG A 336 -12.63 -10.65 -7.87
C ARG A 336 -11.72 -9.46 -8.15
N ARG A 337 -11.34 -8.69 -7.11
CA ARG A 337 -10.46 -7.52 -7.27
C ARG A 337 -9.09 -7.91 -7.83
N TRP A 338 -8.50 -8.99 -7.33
CA TRP A 338 -7.18 -9.45 -7.75
C TRP A 338 -7.17 -9.94 -9.21
N ILE A 339 -8.14 -10.76 -9.62
CA ILE A 339 -8.20 -11.29 -10.99
C ILE A 339 -8.47 -10.16 -12.00
N ASN A 340 -9.46 -9.29 -11.73
CA ASN A 340 -9.82 -8.22 -12.65
C ASN A 340 -8.68 -7.20 -12.81
N SER A 341 -8.03 -6.80 -11.71
CA SER A 341 -6.87 -5.92 -11.78
C SER A 341 -5.63 -6.60 -12.38
N THR A 342 -5.46 -7.92 -12.23
CA THR A 342 -4.34 -8.65 -12.85
C THR A 342 -4.45 -8.61 -14.37
N ILE A 343 -5.61 -8.93 -14.96
CA ILE A 343 -5.82 -8.85 -16.42
C ILE A 343 -5.46 -7.46 -16.96
N HIS A 344 -5.97 -6.40 -16.32
CA HIS A 344 -5.70 -5.04 -16.78
C HIS A 344 -4.25 -4.57 -16.57
N ASN A 345 -3.58 -4.98 -15.49
CA ASN A 345 -2.15 -4.65 -15.31
C ASN A 345 -1.27 -5.43 -16.30
N LEU A 346 -1.57 -6.72 -16.56
CA LEU A 346 -0.85 -7.50 -17.55
C LEU A 346 -1.01 -6.91 -18.96
N LEU A 347 -2.20 -6.39 -19.31
CA LEU A 347 -2.42 -5.67 -20.58
C LEU A 347 -1.53 -4.42 -20.73
N GLU A 348 -1.35 -3.61 -19.69
CA GLU A 348 -0.38 -2.49 -19.71
C GLU A 348 1.07 -3.00 -19.78
N LEU A 349 1.42 -4.04 -19.02
CA LEU A 349 2.78 -4.60 -18.98
C LEU A 349 3.22 -5.25 -20.30
N VAL A 350 2.32 -5.90 -21.05
CA VAL A 350 2.60 -6.40 -22.41
C VAL A 350 3.03 -5.26 -23.35
N MET A 351 2.57 -4.03 -23.09
CA MET A 351 2.90 -2.84 -23.88
C MET A 351 4.15 -2.09 -23.36
N VAL A 352 4.76 -2.52 -22.24
CA VAL A 352 6.00 -1.91 -21.73
C VAL A 352 7.20 -2.39 -22.57
N PRO A 353 7.89 -1.50 -23.28
CA PRO A 353 9.07 -1.88 -24.05
C PRO A 353 10.28 -2.13 -23.14
N GLN A 354 11.26 -2.90 -23.64
CA GLN A 354 12.56 -3.14 -23.00
C GLN A 354 12.50 -3.95 -21.68
N LEU A 355 11.47 -4.77 -21.47
CA LEU A 355 11.51 -5.82 -20.45
C LEU A 355 12.59 -6.87 -20.79
N CYS A 356 13.19 -7.47 -19.76
CA CYS A 356 14.39 -8.31 -19.89
C CYS A 356 14.13 -9.62 -20.67
N GLY A 357 15.13 -10.06 -21.44
CA GLY A 357 15.19 -11.36 -22.14
C GLY A 357 14.98 -11.28 -23.66
N ILE A 358 14.90 -12.44 -24.32
CA ILE A 358 14.88 -12.56 -25.80
C ILE A 358 13.76 -13.53 -26.22
N PHE A 359 12.89 -13.08 -27.15
CA PHE A 359 11.82 -13.90 -27.75
C PHE A 359 10.98 -14.66 -26.69
N CYS A 360 10.80 -15.98 -26.82
CA CYS A 360 10.07 -16.82 -25.85
C CYS A 360 10.74 -16.93 -24.47
N CYS A 361 11.98 -16.44 -24.33
CA CYS A 361 12.70 -16.32 -23.06
C CYS A 361 12.75 -14.84 -22.59
N SER A 362 11.73 -14.04 -22.93
CA SER A 362 11.54 -12.67 -22.45
C SER A 362 10.44 -12.58 -21.40
N MET A 363 10.59 -11.65 -20.45
CA MET A 363 9.55 -11.32 -19.49
C MET A 363 8.25 -10.87 -20.18
N GLN A 364 8.34 -10.15 -21.30
CA GLN A 364 7.17 -9.74 -22.07
C GLN A 364 6.38 -10.94 -22.61
N PHE A 365 7.06 -12.00 -23.06
CA PHE A 365 6.41 -13.25 -23.46
C PHE A 365 5.79 -14.01 -22.28
N VAL A 366 6.48 -14.06 -21.12
CA VAL A 366 5.91 -14.67 -19.91
C VAL A 366 4.63 -13.94 -19.46
N ILE A 367 4.64 -12.61 -19.46
CA ILE A 367 3.49 -11.76 -19.11
C ILE A 367 2.33 -11.99 -20.08
N LEU A 368 2.61 -12.17 -21.38
CA LEU A 368 1.61 -12.55 -22.38
C LEU A 368 1.03 -13.94 -22.09
N LEU A 369 1.85 -14.93 -21.74
CA LEU A 369 1.38 -16.25 -21.35
C LEU A 369 0.54 -16.22 -20.05
N GLU A 370 0.92 -15.41 -19.06
CA GLU A 370 0.15 -15.23 -17.81
C GLU A 370 -1.22 -14.59 -18.10
N LEU A 371 -1.27 -13.58 -18.98
CA LEU A 371 -2.50 -12.92 -19.40
C LEU A 371 -3.44 -13.91 -20.11
N LEU A 372 -2.92 -14.64 -21.10
CA LEU A 372 -3.68 -15.65 -21.83
C LEU A 372 -4.18 -16.73 -20.86
N SER A 373 -3.28 -17.29 -20.04
CA SER A 373 -3.57 -18.31 -19.02
C SER A 373 -4.70 -17.90 -18.07
N THR A 374 -4.67 -16.66 -17.57
CA THR A 374 -5.69 -16.12 -16.66
C THR A 374 -7.08 -16.13 -17.30
N ILE A 375 -7.18 -15.81 -18.59
CA ILE A 375 -8.45 -15.74 -19.33
C ILE A 375 -8.98 -17.15 -19.64
N VAL A 376 -8.11 -18.08 -20.05
CA VAL A 376 -8.49 -19.43 -20.51
C VAL A 376 -8.68 -20.44 -19.38
N LEU A 377 -8.25 -20.15 -18.15
CA LEU A 377 -8.23 -21.09 -17.02
C LEU A 377 -9.55 -21.87 -16.80
N PRO A 378 -10.75 -21.23 -16.85
CA PRO A 378 -12.01 -21.96 -16.68
C PRO A 378 -12.32 -22.93 -17.82
N ALA A 379 -11.94 -22.58 -19.06
CA ALA A 379 -12.11 -23.44 -20.21
C ALA A 379 -11.19 -24.66 -20.14
N PHE A 380 -9.95 -24.50 -19.67
CA PHE A 380 -9.03 -25.62 -19.42
C PHE A 380 -9.55 -26.57 -18.32
N PHE A 381 -10.18 -26.06 -17.26
CA PHE A 381 -10.82 -26.91 -16.26
C PHE A 381 -11.95 -27.75 -16.84
N VAL A 382 -12.83 -27.17 -17.66
CA VAL A 382 -13.92 -27.90 -18.34
C VAL A 382 -13.37 -28.92 -19.34
N LEU A 383 -12.34 -28.55 -20.11
CA LEU A 383 -11.67 -29.45 -21.05
C LEU A 383 -11.02 -30.64 -20.34
N LEU A 384 -10.38 -30.42 -19.18
CA LEU A 384 -9.81 -31.50 -18.36
C LEU A 384 -10.89 -32.50 -17.93
N LEU A 385 -12.04 -32.03 -17.44
CA LEU A 385 -13.17 -32.90 -17.08
C LEU A 385 -13.71 -33.68 -18.29
N TYR A 386 -13.83 -33.03 -19.45
CA TYR A 386 -14.25 -33.67 -20.70
C TYR A 386 -13.27 -34.77 -21.14
N LEU A 387 -11.96 -34.51 -21.08
CA LEU A 387 -10.91 -35.48 -21.42
C LEU A 387 -10.87 -36.67 -20.45
N ILE A 388 -11.10 -36.44 -19.15
CA ILE A 388 -11.23 -37.53 -18.16
C ILE A 388 -12.46 -38.40 -18.50
N PHE A 389 -13.64 -37.80 -18.69
CA PHE A 389 -14.88 -38.54 -18.97
C PHE A 389 -14.82 -39.30 -20.30
N THR A 390 -14.23 -38.71 -21.34
CA THR A 390 -14.05 -39.34 -22.65
C THR A 390 -12.99 -40.43 -22.59
N GLY A 391 -11.89 -40.21 -21.86
CA GLY A 391 -10.86 -41.23 -21.58
C GLY A 391 -11.41 -42.45 -20.84
N LEU A 392 -12.30 -42.26 -19.85
CA LEU A 392 -12.98 -43.35 -19.17
C LEU A 392 -13.85 -44.19 -20.12
N LYS A 393 -14.55 -43.55 -21.06
CA LYS A 393 -15.42 -44.24 -22.04
C LYS A 393 -14.65 -44.96 -23.15
N THR A 394 -13.52 -44.39 -23.58
CA THR A 394 -12.77 -44.88 -24.75
C THR A 394 -11.58 -45.77 -24.38
N GLY A 395 -11.24 -45.88 -23.09
CA GLY A 395 -10.07 -46.64 -22.60
C GLY A 395 -8.75 -45.87 -22.64
N TYR A 396 -8.68 -44.72 -23.32
CA TYR A 396 -7.43 -43.94 -23.48
C TYR A 396 -7.13 -42.95 -22.34
N ILE A 397 -7.70 -43.17 -21.14
CA ILE A 397 -7.51 -42.29 -19.97
C ILE A 397 -6.04 -42.08 -19.56
N TYR A 398 -5.17 -43.06 -19.85
CA TYR A 398 -3.75 -43.05 -19.47
C TYR A 398 -3.00 -41.80 -19.97
N LEU A 399 -3.36 -41.25 -21.13
CA LEU A 399 -2.73 -40.04 -21.67
C LEU A 399 -3.07 -38.81 -20.80
N THR A 400 -4.34 -38.63 -20.46
CA THR A 400 -4.82 -37.54 -19.59
C THR A 400 -4.20 -37.65 -18.19
N LEU A 401 -4.17 -38.85 -17.62
CA LEU A 401 -3.52 -39.10 -16.32
C LEU A 401 -2.01 -38.87 -16.38
N GLY A 402 -1.35 -39.21 -17.48
CA GLY A 402 0.07 -38.94 -17.71
C GLY A 402 0.39 -37.45 -17.68
N PHE A 403 -0.39 -36.61 -18.37
CA PHE A 403 -0.20 -35.15 -18.32
C PHE A 403 -0.44 -34.57 -16.92
N VAL A 404 -1.50 -35.01 -16.22
CA VAL A 404 -1.77 -34.58 -14.83
C VAL A 404 -0.64 -35.01 -13.89
N PHE A 405 -0.14 -36.25 -14.04
CA PHE A 405 0.99 -36.77 -13.27
C PHE A 405 2.26 -35.94 -13.51
N ILE A 406 2.61 -35.67 -14.77
CA ILE A 406 3.79 -34.85 -15.12
C ILE A 406 3.69 -33.45 -14.50
N PHE A 407 2.51 -32.82 -14.56
CA PHE A 407 2.29 -31.50 -13.96
C PHE A 407 2.49 -31.52 -12.44
N ILE A 408 1.88 -32.47 -11.72
CA ILE A 408 2.04 -32.61 -10.27
C ILE A 408 3.50 -32.96 -9.91
N PHE A 409 4.12 -33.88 -10.65
CA PHE A 409 5.51 -34.29 -10.46
C PHE A 409 6.48 -33.12 -10.60
N PHE A 410 6.27 -32.24 -11.58
CA PHE A 410 7.07 -31.02 -11.72
C PHE A 410 6.89 -30.06 -10.53
N GLN A 411 5.67 -29.88 -10.03
CA GLN A 411 5.44 -29.08 -8.81
C GLN A 411 6.13 -29.69 -7.58
N VAL A 412 6.14 -31.01 -7.44
CA VAL A 412 6.88 -31.72 -6.39
C VAL A 412 8.39 -31.44 -6.49
N ILE A 413 8.98 -31.53 -7.70
CA ILE A 413 10.39 -31.17 -7.93
C ILE A 413 10.67 -29.71 -7.55
N LEU A 414 9.79 -28.77 -7.89
CA LEU A 414 9.95 -27.36 -7.49
C LEU A 414 9.93 -27.19 -5.97
N ILE A 415 9.04 -27.85 -5.24
CA ILE A 415 9.00 -27.81 -3.76
C ILE A 415 10.32 -28.28 -3.15
N PHE A 416 10.87 -29.40 -3.64
CA PHE A 416 12.14 -29.98 -3.18
C PHE A 416 13.35 -29.11 -3.52
N THR A 417 13.40 -28.52 -4.72
CA THR A 417 14.56 -27.73 -5.17
C THR A 417 14.58 -26.30 -4.63
N THR A 418 13.42 -25.71 -4.32
CA THR A 418 13.33 -24.31 -3.86
C THR A 418 13.14 -24.19 -2.34
N SER A 419 12.06 -24.72 -1.80
CA SER A 419 11.66 -24.50 -0.40
C SER A 419 12.28 -25.49 0.59
N GLN A 420 12.63 -26.69 0.11
CA GLN A 420 13.04 -27.86 0.91
C GLN A 420 12.07 -28.24 2.05
N ASN A 421 10.86 -27.67 2.07
CA ASN A 421 9.90 -27.82 3.17
C ASN A 421 8.75 -28.77 2.77
N LEU A 422 8.83 -30.00 3.27
CA LEU A 422 7.87 -31.08 2.99
C LEU A 422 6.41 -30.73 3.36
N SER A 423 6.16 -29.76 4.25
CA SER A 423 4.78 -29.34 4.56
C SER A 423 4.04 -28.77 3.34
N TYR A 424 4.75 -28.25 2.33
CA TYR A 424 4.12 -27.81 1.09
C TYR A 424 3.54 -28.96 0.26
N LEU A 425 3.98 -30.21 0.43
CA LEU A 425 3.34 -31.37 -0.21
C LEU A 425 1.91 -31.60 0.34
N PHE A 426 1.72 -31.41 1.65
CA PHE A 426 0.40 -31.47 2.28
C PHE A 426 -0.49 -30.30 1.82
N TRP A 427 0.05 -29.08 1.75
CA TRP A 427 -0.70 -27.92 1.23
C TRP A 427 -1.03 -28.05 -0.27
N MET A 428 -0.14 -28.65 -1.06
CA MET A 428 -0.39 -28.98 -2.47
C MET A 428 -1.57 -29.95 -2.62
N PHE A 429 -1.64 -30.99 -1.78
CA PHE A 429 -2.79 -31.91 -1.79
C PHE A 429 -4.12 -31.18 -1.50
N ILE A 430 -4.15 -30.32 -0.48
CA ILE A 430 -5.34 -29.49 -0.18
C ILE A 430 -5.69 -28.56 -1.36
N TYR A 431 -4.69 -27.98 -2.02
CA TYR A 431 -4.90 -27.13 -3.19
C TYR A 431 -5.44 -27.90 -4.40
N ILE A 432 -4.99 -29.15 -4.62
CA ILE A 432 -5.53 -30.04 -5.66
C ILE A 432 -7.00 -30.36 -5.40
N LEU A 433 -7.40 -30.62 -4.14
CA LEU A 433 -8.82 -30.79 -3.79
C LEU A 433 -9.63 -29.50 -4.05
N ALA A 434 -9.01 -28.33 -3.86
CA ALA A 434 -9.61 -27.02 -4.13
C ALA A 434 -9.46 -26.55 -5.60
N TYR A 435 -8.91 -27.37 -6.49
CA TYR A 435 -8.64 -26.99 -7.89
C TYR A 435 -9.88 -26.45 -8.65
N PRO A 436 -11.11 -26.99 -8.48
CA PRO A 436 -12.32 -26.41 -9.07
C PRO A 436 -12.65 -24.99 -8.56
N ILE A 437 -12.32 -24.69 -7.30
CA ILE A 437 -12.54 -23.36 -6.72
C ILE A 437 -11.59 -22.37 -7.40
N TRP A 438 -10.31 -22.72 -7.48
CA TRP A 438 -9.26 -21.86 -8.02
C TRP A 438 -9.36 -21.61 -9.52
N ASN A 439 -9.69 -22.64 -10.31
CA ASN A 439 -9.58 -22.58 -11.78
C ASN A 439 -10.92 -22.30 -12.47
N PHE A 440 -12.06 -22.51 -11.80
CA PHE A 440 -13.38 -22.35 -12.38
C PHE A 440 -14.26 -21.36 -11.60
N LEU A 441 -14.53 -21.63 -10.31
CA LEU A 441 -15.47 -20.82 -9.52
C LEU A 441 -14.98 -19.37 -9.35
N LEU A 442 -13.76 -19.17 -8.87
CA LEU A 442 -13.23 -17.83 -8.59
C LEU A 442 -13.06 -16.97 -9.87
N PRO A 443 -12.49 -17.48 -10.99
CA PRO A 443 -12.37 -16.68 -12.21
C PRO A 443 -13.72 -16.40 -12.88
N ILE A 444 -14.65 -17.37 -12.94
CA ILE A 444 -16.00 -17.12 -13.49
C ILE A 444 -16.74 -16.08 -12.65
N TYR A 445 -16.69 -16.17 -11.32
CA TYR A 445 -17.27 -15.14 -10.46
C TYR A 445 -16.64 -13.75 -10.72
N ALA A 446 -15.32 -13.71 -10.96
CA ALA A 446 -14.60 -12.48 -11.25
C ALA A 446 -15.02 -11.85 -12.59
N PHE A 447 -15.10 -12.66 -13.66
CA PHE A 447 -15.52 -12.25 -15.00
C PHE A 447 -17.01 -11.89 -15.07
N TRP A 448 -17.86 -12.54 -14.28
CA TRP A 448 -19.28 -12.19 -14.19
C TRP A 448 -19.52 -10.83 -13.50
N HIS A 449 -18.60 -10.42 -12.63
CA HIS A 449 -18.67 -9.17 -11.86
C HIS A 449 -17.50 -8.23 -12.23
N PHE A 450 -17.14 -8.20 -13.51
CA PHE A 450 -15.93 -7.51 -14.00
C PHE A 450 -16.00 -5.98 -13.89
N ASP A 451 -17.21 -5.45 -13.82
CA ASP A 451 -17.59 -4.05 -13.61
C ASP A 451 -17.86 -3.69 -12.13
N ASN A 452 -17.76 -4.65 -11.21
CA ASN A 452 -18.08 -4.41 -9.81
C ASN A 452 -16.89 -3.82 -9.04
N PHE A 453 -16.86 -2.48 -8.98
CA PHE A 453 -15.88 -1.69 -8.23
C PHE A 453 -16.21 -1.49 -6.74
N SER A 454 -17.34 -2.03 -6.25
CA SER A 454 -17.68 -1.90 -4.83
C SER A 454 -16.69 -2.70 -3.97
N TRP A 455 -16.26 -2.13 -2.84
CA TRP A 455 -15.50 -2.87 -1.84
C TRP A 455 -16.44 -3.81 -1.08
N GLY A 456 -16.78 -4.94 -1.73
CA GLY A 456 -17.73 -5.94 -1.23
C GLY A 456 -17.32 -6.39 0.16
N ALA A 457 -18.20 -6.18 1.14
CA ALA A 457 -17.89 -6.04 2.57
C ALA A 457 -16.95 -7.12 3.17
N THR A 458 -15.65 -6.91 3.04
CA THR A 458 -14.61 -7.72 3.70
C THR A 458 -14.57 -7.45 5.21
N ARG A 459 -15.01 -6.26 5.64
CA ARG A 459 -15.21 -5.86 7.06
C ARG A 459 -16.51 -5.03 7.13
N LYS A 460 -17.55 -5.48 7.87
CA LYS A 460 -18.84 -4.76 8.01
C LYS A 460 -18.74 -3.60 9.01
N ILE A 461 -18.76 -2.36 8.55
CA ILE A 461 -18.92 -1.19 9.44
C ILE A 461 -20.25 -1.34 10.22
N LYS A 462 -20.25 -1.07 11.52
CA LYS A 462 -21.49 -0.97 12.30
C LYS A 462 -22.10 0.41 12.02
N CYS A 463 -23.15 0.46 11.20
CA CYS A 463 -24.00 1.63 11.08
C CYS A 463 -25.15 1.56 12.10
N SER A 464 -25.45 2.70 12.73
CA SER A 464 -26.79 3.01 13.22
C SER A 464 -27.55 3.72 12.11
N SER A 465 -28.67 3.15 11.67
CA SER A 465 -29.73 3.85 10.93
C SER A 465 -30.48 4.81 11.90
N GLU A 466 -31.19 5.88 11.52
CA GLU A 466 -31.68 6.40 10.21
C GLU A 466 -31.12 7.85 10.01
N GLU A 467 -31.55 8.78 9.13
CA GLU A 467 -32.73 8.99 8.27
C GLU A 467 -32.34 9.84 7.02
N TYR A 468 -33.31 10.35 6.24
CA TYR A 468 -33.14 11.30 5.12
C TYR A 468 -33.30 12.76 5.57
N TYR A 469 -32.67 13.74 4.90
CA TYR A 469 -33.31 15.03 4.52
C TYR A 469 -32.50 15.81 3.46
N TYR A 470 -33.19 16.48 2.54
CA TYR A 470 -32.65 17.44 1.56
C TYR A 470 -33.01 18.89 1.96
N THR A 471 -32.20 19.87 1.51
CA THR A 471 -32.41 21.35 1.58
C THR A 471 -32.51 21.97 2.98
N LYS A 472 -31.82 23.08 3.33
CA LYS A 472 -31.65 24.35 2.58
C LYS A 472 -30.64 25.26 3.33
N GLY A 473 -29.93 26.13 2.60
CA GLY A 473 -29.47 27.43 3.11
C GLY A 473 -28.30 27.48 4.12
N TYR A 474 -27.06 27.25 3.67
CA TYR A 474 -25.86 27.66 4.41
C TYR A 474 -25.00 28.66 3.63
N LYS A 475 -24.35 29.56 4.39
CA LYS A 475 -23.56 30.67 3.85
C LYS A 475 -22.38 30.17 3.02
N LYS A 476 -22.22 30.74 1.84
CA LYS A 476 -21.09 30.51 0.93
C LYS A 476 -19.81 31.08 1.55
N LEU A 477 -19.01 30.27 2.25
CA LEU A 477 -17.65 30.63 2.65
C LEU A 477 -16.64 30.05 1.66
N SER A 478 -15.99 30.96 0.92
CA SER A 478 -14.85 30.81 0.00
C SER A 478 -14.58 29.47 -0.71
N ARG A 479 -14.44 29.56 -2.04
CA ARG A 479 -13.61 28.71 -2.92
C ARG A 479 -12.51 27.94 -2.17
N ASP A 480 -12.40 26.64 -2.41
CA ASP A 480 -11.36 25.76 -1.85
C ASP A 480 -9.97 26.42 -1.96
N ASN A 481 -9.44 26.91 -0.84
CA ASN A 481 -8.16 27.63 -0.75
C ASN A 481 -6.97 26.65 -0.78
N LEU A 482 -6.85 25.86 -1.85
CA LEU A 482 -5.69 25.01 -2.10
C LEU A 482 -4.47 25.86 -2.50
N VAL A 483 -3.87 26.50 -1.49
CA VAL A 483 -2.72 27.38 -1.66
C VAL A 483 -1.44 26.54 -1.74
N LYS A 484 -0.75 26.60 -2.88
CA LYS A 484 0.58 26.01 -3.09
C LYS A 484 1.66 27.09 -3.13
N LYS A 485 2.61 27.05 -2.19
CA LYS A 485 3.76 27.97 -2.08
C LYS A 485 5.06 27.19 -1.93
N TYR A 486 6.18 27.78 -2.33
CA TYR A 486 7.49 27.19 -2.04
C TYR A 486 7.78 27.21 -0.53
N TRP A 487 8.60 26.28 -0.06
CA TRP A 487 8.95 26.14 1.37
C TRP A 487 9.46 27.47 1.98
N TYR A 488 10.30 28.22 1.26
CA TYR A 488 10.84 29.49 1.74
C TYR A 488 9.76 30.57 1.94
N GLN A 489 8.68 30.53 1.17
CA GLN A 489 7.55 31.46 1.29
C GLN A 489 6.72 31.12 2.53
N TRP A 490 6.44 29.83 2.76
CA TRP A 490 5.77 29.35 3.97
C TRP A 490 6.55 29.70 5.24
N GLU A 491 7.88 29.48 5.24
CA GLU A 491 8.75 29.88 6.36
C GLU A 491 8.80 31.39 6.57
N TYR A 492 8.83 32.20 5.50
CA TYR A 492 8.79 33.65 5.60
C TYR A 492 7.50 34.14 6.27
N GLU A 493 6.34 33.67 5.81
CA GLU A 493 5.03 34.03 6.36
C GLU A 493 4.88 33.60 7.81
N LYS A 494 5.31 32.39 8.16
CA LYS A 494 5.36 31.93 9.55
C LYS A 494 6.22 32.85 10.43
N ARG A 495 7.46 33.15 10.01
CA ARG A 495 8.38 34.05 10.74
C ARG A 495 7.87 35.48 10.83
N TYR A 496 7.06 35.91 9.87
CA TYR A 496 6.37 37.21 9.92
C TYR A 496 5.28 37.19 11.00
N HIS A 497 4.35 36.24 10.94
CA HIS A 497 3.26 36.12 11.93
C HIS A 497 3.75 35.79 13.35
N ASP A 498 4.83 35.03 13.51
CA ASP A 498 5.43 34.77 14.82
C ASP A 498 6.02 36.06 15.43
N ARG A 499 6.58 36.95 14.62
CA ARG A 499 7.02 38.29 15.05
C ARG A 499 5.84 39.17 15.46
N GLU A 500 4.80 39.28 14.63
CA GLU A 500 3.58 40.03 14.99
C GLU A 500 2.94 39.54 16.29
N ARG A 501 2.85 38.21 16.49
CA ARG A 501 2.35 37.60 17.73
C ARG A 501 3.23 37.93 18.94
N MET A 502 4.55 37.97 18.76
CA MET A 502 5.51 38.32 19.81
C MET A 502 5.36 39.80 20.20
N GLU A 503 5.31 40.70 19.23
CA GLU A 503 5.08 42.14 19.44
C GLU A 503 3.73 42.41 20.13
N TYR A 504 2.66 41.74 19.71
CA TYR A 504 1.35 41.84 20.35
C TYR A 504 1.38 41.37 21.81
N LYS A 505 2.06 40.24 22.10
CA LYS A 505 2.28 39.76 23.48
C LYS A 505 3.06 40.79 24.30
N ILE A 506 4.15 41.35 23.78
CA ILE A 506 4.95 42.39 24.43
C ILE A 506 4.09 43.63 24.71
N LYS A 507 3.31 44.11 23.74
CA LYS A 507 2.38 45.25 23.91
C LYS A 507 1.31 44.98 24.97
N LYS A 508 0.77 43.76 25.04
CA LYS A 508 -0.18 43.32 26.07
C LYS A 508 0.46 43.22 27.46
N MET A 509 1.70 42.73 27.56
CA MET A 509 2.46 42.70 28.82
C MET A 509 2.81 44.11 29.31
N ARG A 510 3.29 45.00 28.44
CA ARG A 510 3.52 46.43 28.76
C ARG A 510 2.25 47.12 29.27
N LYS A 511 1.09 46.89 28.61
CA LYS A 511 -0.20 47.40 29.11
C LYS A 511 -0.59 46.87 30.50
N ARG A 512 -0.30 45.59 30.79
CA ARG A 512 -0.53 45.02 32.13
C ARG A 512 0.42 45.62 33.18
N LEU A 513 1.72 45.66 32.90
CA LEU A 513 2.73 46.26 33.78
C LEU A 513 2.42 47.71 34.10
N ASN A 514 2.03 48.51 33.11
CA ASN A 514 1.62 49.90 33.36
C ASN A 514 0.37 49.97 34.25
N LYS A 515 -0.59 49.04 34.13
CA LYS A 515 -1.78 49.00 35.01
C LYS A 515 -1.43 48.69 36.48
N TYR A 516 -0.38 47.90 36.73
CA TYR A 516 0.18 47.65 38.07
C TYR A 516 1.14 48.75 38.56
N ARG A 517 1.33 49.83 37.79
CA ARG A 517 2.17 50.98 38.16
C ARG A 517 1.37 52.21 38.58
N TYR A 518 0.04 52.10 38.55
CA TYR A 518 -0.95 53.11 38.96
C TYR A 518 -2.02 52.49 39.90
N MET A 519 -1.66 51.36 40.53
CA MET A 519 -2.25 50.78 41.74
C MET A 519 -1.13 50.73 42.79
#